data_AF-A0A2S9A3S2-F1
#
_entry.id   AF-A0A2S9A3S2-F1
#
_cell.length_a   1.000
_cell.length_b   1.000
_cell.length_c   1.000
_cell.angle_alpha   90.00
_cell.angle_beta   90.00
_cell.angle_gamma   90.00
#
_symmetry.space_group_name_H-M   'P 1'
#
loop_
_entity.id
_entity.type
_entity.pdbx_description
1 polymer ?
#
loop_
_entity_poly.entity_id
_entity_poly.type
_entity_poly.pdbx_seq_one_letter_code
_entity_poly.pdbx_strand_id
1 'polypeptide(L)'
;MVDLMLSPPDGRLRDATFDLIDALTPTGDARIPRSGHVLCQLFEQVALGLQRIIDVPGAVIDELVGEEVAGSRILAACVKVLLKRAVQVAMENAMAPLVVLHLNACICALTFCPASEKHRSLEENCTMPLVRDRLSRA
;
A
#
# COMPACT_ATOMS: atom_id res chain seq x y z
N MET A 1 21.92 7.04 9.88
CA MET A 1 20.91 7.05 10.95
C MET A 1 19.63 7.63 10.39
N VAL A 2 18.71 6.79 9.91
CA VAL A 2 17.31 7.17 9.71
C VAL A 2 16.54 6.40 10.76
N ASP A 3 16.29 7.08 11.87
CA ASP A 3 15.35 6.60 12.88
C ASP A 3 13.97 6.68 12.24
N LEU A 4 13.56 5.58 11.60
CA LEU A 4 12.22 5.44 11.04
C LEU A 4 11.26 5.33 12.23
N MET A 5 10.87 6.48 12.77
CA MET A 5 9.69 6.58 13.60
C MET A 5 8.48 6.24 12.72
N LEU A 6 8.21 4.94 12.63
CA LEU A 6 7.04 4.33 12.04
C LEU A 6 5.83 4.79 12.85
N SER A 7 5.37 6.01 12.55
CA SER A 7 4.22 6.62 13.21
C SER A 7 2.95 5.99 12.64
N PRO A 8 1.93 5.72 13.47
CA PRO A 8 0.65 5.27 12.96
C PRO A 8 0.12 6.32 11.96
N PRO A 9 -0.49 5.89 10.84
CA PRO A 9 -1.06 6.80 9.86
C PRO A 9 -2.06 7.75 10.53
N ASP A 10 -1.92 9.04 10.24
CA ASP A 10 -2.85 10.04 10.75
C ASP A 10 -4.23 9.94 10.04
N GLY A 11 -5.26 10.57 10.62
CA GLY A 11 -6.60 10.59 10.03
C GLY A 11 -6.66 11.22 8.64
N ARG A 12 -5.71 12.10 8.30
CA ARG A 12 -5.65 12.75 6.99
C ARG A 12 -5.25 11.78 5.90
N LEU A 13 -4.41 10.77 6.20
CA LEU A 13 -4.09 9.72 5.24
C LEU A 13 -5.33 8.90 4.87
N ARG A 14 -6.17 8.58 5.87
CA ARG A 14 -7.44 7.87 5.64
C ARG A 14 -8.33 8.68 4.69
N ASP A 15 -8.53 9.95 4.99
CA ASP A 15 -9.41 10.82 4.21
C ASP A 15 -8.87 11.01 2.79
N ALA A 16 -7.58 11.30 2.62
CA ALA A 16 -6.94 11.44 1.32
C ALA A 16 -7.01 10.16 0.47
N THR A 17 -6.95 8.98 1.11
CA THR A 17 -7.09 7.70 0.40
C THR A 17 -8.52 7.52 -0.10
N PHE A 18 -9.53 7.92 0.67
CA PHE A 18 -10.91 7.91 0.21
C PHE A 18 -11.19 8.97 -0.84
N ASP A 19 -10.58 10.15 -0.77
CA ASP A 19 -10.68 11.16 -1.83
C ASP A 19 -10.12 10.63 -3.15
N LEU A 20 -9.01 9.89 -3.12
CA LEU A 20 -8.47 9.21 -4.30
C LEU A 20 -9.44 8.16 -4.85
N ILE A 21 -10.02 7.33 -3.99
CA ILE A 21 -11.00 6.31 -4.38
C ILE A 21 -12.23 6.98 -5.02
N ASP A 22 -12.74 8.03 -4.41
CA ASP A 22 -13.91 8.76 -4.90
C ASP A 22 -13.60 9.46 -6.25
N ALA A 23 -12.40 10.03 -6.40
CA ALA A 23 -11.97 10.65 -7.66
C ALA A 23 -11.83 9.64 -8.82
N LEU A 24 -11.52 8.38 -8.51
CA LEU A 24 -11.39 7.30 -9.50
C LEU A 24 -12.67 6.49 -9.68
N THR A 25 -13.72 6.77 -8.91
CA THR A 25 -15.02 6.10 -9.02
C THR A 25 -15.89 6.80 -10.08
N PRO A 26 -16.28 6.13 -11.18
CA PRO A 26 -17.15 6.72 -12.20
C PRO A 26 -18.49 7.19 -11.66
N THR A 27 -19.07 8.23 -12.28
CA THR A 27 -20.39 8.72 -11.91
C THR A 27 -21.46 7.67 -12.25
N GLY A 28 -22.12 7.14 -11.23
CA GLY A 28 -23.17 6.11 -11.38
C GLY A 28 -22.77 4.72 -10.88
N ASP A 29 -21.50 4.49 -10.55
CA ASP A 29 -21.05 3.23 -9.97
C ASP A 29 -21.33 3.16 -8.46
N ALA A 30 -21.42 1.92 -7.95
CA ALA A 30 -21.57 1.66 -6.54
C ALA A 30 -20.34 2.18 -5.78
N ARG A 31 -20.58 3.08 -4.82
CA ARG A 31 -19.50 3.63 -3.99
C ARG A 31 -18.83 2.52 -3.18
N ILE A 32 -17.51 2.57 -3.14
CA ILE A 32 -16.70 1.69 -2.30
C ILE A 32 -17.07 1.95 -0.84
N PRO A 33 -17.36 0.92 -0.03
CA PRO A 33 -17.71 1.10 1.37
C PRO A 33 -16.54 1.72 2.14
N ARG A 34 -16.82 2.76 2.94
CA ARG A 34 -15.80 3.45 3.76
C ARG A 34 -15.42 2.69 5.05
N SER A 35 -15.92 1.48 5.20
CA SER A 35 -15.78 0.60 6.36
C SER A 35 -15.26 -0.78 5.96
N GLY A 36 -14.73 -1.52 6.92
CA GLY A 36 -14.23 -2.89 6.69
C GLY A 36 -12.80 -2.90 6.17
N HIS A 37 -12.50 -3.85 5.28
CA HIS A 37 -11.12 -4.20 4.89
C HIS A 37 -10.59 -3.45 3.65
N VAL A 38 -11.32 -2.46 3.15
CA VAL A 38 -10.95 -1.76 1.90
C VAL A 38 -9.56 -1.15 1.97
N LEU A 39 -9.27 -0.38 3.02
CA LEU A 39 -7.99 0.31 3.15
C LEU A 39 -6.85 -0.67 3.42
N CYS A 40 -7.07 -1.68 4.27
CA CYS A 40 -6.01 -2.66 4.53
C CYS A 40 -5.67 -3.47 3.28
N GLN A 41 -6.67 -3.86 2.48
CA GLN A 41 -6.47 -4.55 1.20
C GLN A 41 -5.76 -3.66 0.19
N LEU A 42 -6.14 -2.39 0.07
CA LEU A 42 -5.49 -1.45 -0.83
C LEU A 42 -4.00 -1.29 -0.47
N PHE A 43 -3.68 -1.01 0.78
CA PHE A 43 -2.30 -0.79 1.21
C PHE A 43 -1.46 -2.08 1.19
N GLU A 44 -2.05 -3.24 1.47
CA GLU A 44 -1.38 -4.53 1.29
C GLU A 44 -0.98 -4.76 -0.16
N GLN A 45 -1.88 -4.49 -1.12
CA GLN A 45 -1.57 -4.64 -2.54
C GLN A 45 -0.55 -3.61 -3.03
N VAL A 46 -0.55 -2.40 -2.49
CA VAL A 46 0.53 -1.43 -2.72
C VAL A 46 1.86 -1.97 -2.19
N ALA A 47 1.89 -2.52 -0.98
CA ALA A 47 3.10 -3.08 -0.40
C ALA A 47 3.67 -4.24 -1.25
N LEU A 48 2.80 -5.15 -1.71
CA LEU A 48 3.16 -6.25 -2.61
C LEU A 48 3.67 -5.75 -3.96
N GLY A 49 3.01 -4.74 -4.54
CA GLY A 49 3.44 -4.12 -5.79
C GLY A 49 4.83 -3.49 -5.66
N LEU A 50 5.09 -2.76 -4.56
CA LEU A 50 6.39 -2.15 -4.29
C LEU A 50 7.48 -3.21 -4.11
N GLN A 51 7.20 -4.29 -3.37
CA GLN A 51 8.15 -5.39 -3.19
C GLN A 51 8.53 -6.00 -4.55
N ARG A 52 7.55 -6.25 -5.42
CA ARG A 52 7.82 -6.78 -6.78
C ARG A 52 8.65 -5.83 -7.64
N ILE A 53 8.42 -4.51 -7.53
CA ILE A 53 9.22 -3.51 -8.26
C ILE A 53 10.67 -3.48 -7.74
N ILE A 54 10.86 -3.66 -6.44
CA ILE A 54 12.19 -3.77 -5.83
C ILE A 54 12.92 -5.02 -6.32
N ASP A 55 12.23 -6.16 -6.35
CA ASP A 55 12.80 -7.45 -6.75
C ASP A 55 13.04 -7.53 -8.26
N VAL A 56 12.21 -6.87 -9.07
CA VAL A 56 12.28 -6.86 -10.53
C VAL A 56 12.21 -5.43 -11.05
N PRO A 57 13.34 -4.69 -11.07
CA PRO A 57 13.39 -3.35 -11.63
C PRO A 57 12.99 -3.35 -13.11
N GLY A 58 12.07 -2.44 -13.49
CA GLY A 58 11.55 -2.33 -14.86
C GLY A 58 10.27 -3.11 -15.14
N ALA A 59 9.70 -3.79 -14.14
CA ALA A 59 8.40 -4.45 -14.26
C ALA A 59 7.27 -3.46 -14.61
N VAL A 60 6.34 -3.89 -15.47
CA VAL A 60 5.20 -3.08 -15.89
C VAL A 60 4.12 -3.10 -14.80
N ILE A 61 3.88 -1.95 -14.17
CA ILE A 61 2.94 -1.81 -13.04
C ILE A 61 1.54 -2.33 -13.38
N ASP A 62 1.08 -2.12 -14.61
CA ASP A 62 -0.26 -2.55 -15.01
C ASP A 62 -0.41 -4.07 -15.03
N GLU A 63 0.66 -4.80 -15.35
CA GLU A 63 0.72 -6.27 -15.31
C GLU A 63 0.86 -6.80 -13.87
N LEU A 64 1.60 -6.07 -13.01
CA LEU A 64 1.82 -6.47 -11.62
C LEU A 64 0.54 -6.48 -10.78
N VAL A 65 -0.35 -5.52 -11.01
CA VAL A 65 -1.58 -5.32 -10.24
C VAL A 65 -2.75 -6.11 -10.82
N GLY A 66 -2.77 -6.33 -12.14
CA GLY A 66 -3.91 -6.95 -12.83
C GLY A 66 -5.11 -6.01 -12.98
N GLU A 67 -6.28 -6.57 -13.31
CA GLU A 67 -7.49 -5.78 -13.60
C GLU A 67 -8.31 -5.45 -12.33
N GLU A 68 -8.23 -6.28 -11.30
CA GLU A 68 -9.05 -6.16 -10.08
C GLU A 68 -8.23 -6.42 -8.82
N VAL A 69 -8.51 -5.64 -7.78
CA VAL A 69 -7.98 -5.82 -6.42
C VAL A 69 -9.15 -6.05 -5.49
N ALA A 70 -9.16 -7.19 -4.79
CA ALA A 70 -10.28 -7.61 -3.94
C ALA A 70 -11.65 -7.56 -4.65
N GLY A 71 -11.67 -7.91 -5.95
CA GLY A 71 -12.88 -7.86 -6.79
C GLY A 71 -13.30 -6.45 -7.22
N SER A 72 -12.44 -5.44 -7.07
CA SER A 72 -12.71 -4.06 -7.45
C SER A 72 -11.69 -3.51 -8.44
N ARG A 73 -12.20 -3.07 -9.60
CA ARG A 73 -11.43 -2.35 -10.62
C ARG A 73 -10.98 -0.97 -10.16
N ILE A 74 -11.78 -0.32 -9.32
CA ILE A 74 -11.46 0.98 -8.74
C ILE A 74 -10.26 0.83 -7.80
N LEU A 75 -10.24 -0.20 -6.96
CA LEU A 75 -9.09 -0.46 -6.08
C LEU A 75 -7.83 -0.81 -6.89
N ALA A 76 -7.96 -1.58 -7.98
CA ALA A 76 -6.83 -1.84 -8.88
C ALA A 76 -6.29 -0.54 -9.50
N ALA A 77 -7.16 0.37 -9.94
CA ALA A 77 -6.76 1.68 -10.44
C ALA A 77 -6.04 2.52 -9.37
N CYS A 78 -6.57 2.57 -8.14
CA CYS A 78 -5.91 3.24 -7.02
C CYS A 78 -4.50 2.69 -6.77
N VAL A 79 -4.36 1.36 -6.69
CA VAL A 79 -3.05 0.71 -6.47
C VAL A 79 -2.08 1.07 -7.59
N LYS A 80 -2.49 1.01 -8.86
CA LYS A 80 -1.65 1.40 -10.01
C LYS A 80 -1.19 2.85 -9.93
N VAL A 81 -2.09 3.78 -9.58
CA VAL A 81 -1.77 5.20 -9.42
C VAL A 81 -0.73 5.40 -8.31
N LEU A 82 -0.94 4.77 -7.15
CA LEU A 82 -0.04 4.86 -6.01
C LEU A 82 1.35 4.29 -6.32
N LEU A 83 1.42 3.14 -7.00
CA LEU A 83 2.69 2.54 -7.42
C LEU A 83 3.44 3.41 -8.43
N LYS A 84 2.74 3.94 -9.45
CA LYS A 84 3.34 4.85 -10.44
C LYS A 84 3.91 6.09 -9.76
N ARG A 85 3.16 6.66 -8.80
CA ARG A 85 3.61 7.81 -8.02
C ARG A 85 4.80 7.47 -7.11
N ALA A 86 4.81 6.31 -6.47
CA ALA A 86 5.91 5.87 -5.62
C ALA A 86 7.22 5.71 -6.41
N VAL A 87 7.16 5.09 -7.60
CA VAL A 87 8.32 4.98 -8.50
C VAL A 87 8.81 6.35 -8.93
N GLN A 88 7.89 7.23 -9.35
CA GLN A 88 8.25 8.60 -9.72
C GLN A 88 8.96 9.33 -8.58
N VAL A 89 8.42 9.27 -7.35
CA VAL A 89 9.02 9.91 -6.18
C VAL A 89 10.41 9.34 -5.86
N ALA A 90 10.59 8.02 -5.94
CA ALA A 90 11.87 7.37 -5.71
C ALA A 90 12.93 7.72 -6.78
N MET A 91 12.50 7.97 -8.02
CA MET A 91 13.39 8.41 -9.11
C MET A 91 13.75 9.90 -9.01
N GLU A 92 12.78 10.75 -8.68
CA GLU A 92 12.95 12.21 -8.59
C GLU A 92 13.69 12.64 -7.31
N ASN A 93 13.56 11.86 -6.23
CA ASN A 93 14.13 12.19 -4.93
C ASN A 93 14.88 10.98 -4.37
N ALA A 94 16.19 11.12 -4.15
CA ALA A 94 16.99 10.13 -3.41
C ALA A 94 16.54 9.94 -1.94
N MET A 95 15.50 10.64 -1.49
CA MET A 95 15.04 10.71 -0.10
C MET A 95 14.02 9.63 0.30
N ALA A 96 13.38 8.94 -0.64
CA ALA A 96 12.40 7.90 -0.33
C ALA A 96 12.72 6.59 -1.07
N PRO A 97 13.62 5.75 -0.52
CA PRO A 97 13.86 4.41 -1.05
C PRO A 97 12.53 3.66 -1.15
N LEU A 98 12.30 2.93 -2.25
CA LEU A 98 11.08 2.11 -2.42
C LEU A 98 10.84 1.17 -1.23
N VAL A 99 11.92 0.71 -0.58
CA VAL A 99 11.87 -0.07 0.66
C VAL A 99 11.14 0.68 1.79
N VAL A 100 11.40 1.98 1.96
CA VAL A 100 10.71 2.78 2.99
C VAL A 100 9.23 2.93 2.67
N LEU A 101 8.89 3.15 1.39
CA LEU A 101 7.50 3.24 0.96
C LEU A 101 6.78 1.89 1.15
N HIS A 102 7.45 0.76 0.89
CA HIS A 102 6.94 -0.57 1.16
C HIS A 102 6.62 -0.76 2.66
N LEU A 103 7.56 -0.42 3.55
CA LEU A 103 7.35 -0.54 4.99
C LEU A 103 6.19 0.34 5.48
N ASN A 104 6.06 1.57 4.97
CA ASN A 104 4.94 2.46 5.29
C ASN A 104 3.61 1.89 4.80
N ALA A 105 3.56 1.30 3.60
CA ALA A 105 2.38 0.64 3.10
C ALA A 105 1.97 -0.55 3.98
N CYS A 106 2.93 -1.38 4.41
CA CYS A 106 2.69 -2.48 5.37
C CYS A 106 2.08 -1.98 6.69
N ILE A 107 2.59 -0.87 7.23
CA ILE A 107 2.05 -0.28 8.47
C ILE A 107 0.64 0.26 8.28
N CYS A 108 0.38 0.92 7.16
CA CYS A 108 -0.96 1.40 6.83
C CYS A 108 -1.93 0.23 6.71
N ALA A 109 -1.52 -0.86 6.04
CA ALA A 109 -2.33 -2.06 5.91
C ALA A 109 -2.69 -2.67 7.28
N LEU A 110 -1.70 -2.81 8.16
CA LEU A 110 -1.92 -3.32 9.52
C LEU A 110 -2.77 -2.39 10.38
N THR A 111 -2.53 -1.08 10.32
CA THR A 111 -3.24 -0.09 11.16
C THR A 111 -4.69 0.07 10.75
N PHE A 112 -4.98 0.04 9.45
CA PHE A 112 -6.36 0.18 8.96
C PHE A 112 -7.14 -1.14 8.99
N CYS A 113 -6.52 -2.26 9.34
CA CYS A 113 -7.22 -3.53 9.43
C CYS A 113 -7.98 -3.63 10.76
N PRO A 114 -9.31 -3.85 10.74
CA PRO A 114 -10.10 -3.97 11.97
C PRO A 114 -9.84 -5.26 12.77
N ALA A 115 -9.14 -6.25 12.17
CA ALA A 115 -8.76 -7.51 12.80
C ALA A 115 -7.48 -8.06 12.14
N SER A 116 -6.36 -7.37 12.29
CA SER A 116 -5.09 -7.71 11.64
C SER A 116 -4.59 -9.10 12.06
N GLU A 117 -4.84 -9.50 13.30
CA GLU A 117 -4.49 -10.82 13.84
C GLU A 117 -5.27 -11.99 13.22
N LYS A 118 -6.31 -11.72 12.43
CA LYS A 118 -7.10 -12.72 11.71
C LYS A 118 -6.82 -12.73 10.20
N HIS A 119 -5.93 -11.85 9.74
CA HIS A 119 -5.59 -11.68 8.33
C HIS A 119 -4.24 -12.33 8.02
N ARG A 120 -4.27 -13.64 7.72
CA ARG A 120 -3.07 -14.43 7.36
C ARG A 120 -2.21 -13.77 6.26
N SER A 121 -2.86 -13.15 5.28
CA SER A 121 -2.16 -12.44 4.19
C SER A 121 -1.33 -11.24 4.71
N LEU A 122 -1.86 -10.46 5.66
CA LEU A 122 -1.11 -9.36 6.27
C LEU A 122 0.05 -9.86 7.13
N GLU A 123 -0.13 -11.00 7.79
CA GLU A 123 0.94 -11.65 8.56
C GLU A 123 2.11 -12.07 7.66
N GLU A 124 1.81 -12.72 6.53
CA GLU A 124 2.80 -13.20 5.56
C GLU A 124 3.50 -12.05 4.82
N ASN A 125 2.75 -11.02 4.43
CA ASN A 125 3.23 -9.99 3.51
C ASN A 125 3.65 -8.67 4.17
N CYS A 126 3.16 -8.37 5.38
CA CYS A 126 3.37 -7.07 6.03
C CYS A 126 4.00 -7.20 7.42
N THR A 127 3.67 -8.23 8.21
CA THR A 127 4.22 -8.40 9.57
C THR A 127 5.66 -8.94 9.55
N MET A 128 5.92 -9.98 8.75
CA MET A 128 7.26 -10.60 8.66
C MET A 128 8.38 -9.64 8.17
N PRO A 129 8.16 -8.79 7.15
CA PRO A 129 9.15 -7.79 6.73
C PRO A 129 9.51 -6.79 7.84
N LEU A 130 8.52 -6.34 8.63
CA LEU A 130 8.74 -5.40 9.74
C LEU A 130 9.55 -6.03 10.88
N VAL A 131 9.32 -7.31 11.18
CA VAL A 131 10.09 -8.05 12.20
C VAL A 131 11.52 -8.30 11.75
N ARG A 132 11.74 -8.64 10.47
CA ARG A 132 13.10 -8.82 9.91
C ARG A 132 13.92 -7.53 9.90
N ASP A 133 13.33 -6.38 9.54
CA ASP A 133 14.03 -5.08 9.57
C ASP A 133 14.38 -4.64 11.00
N ARG A 134 13.57 -5.00 12.00
CA ARG A 134 13.94 -4.76 13.42
C ARG A 134 15.10 -5.63 13.89
N LEU A 135 15.12 -6.90 13.48
CA LEU A 135 16.18 -7.84 13.86
C LEU A 135 17.51 -7.58 13.14
N SER A 136 17.50 -7.08 11.91
CA SER A 136 18.73 -6.71 11.18
C SER A 136 19.41 -5.43 11.70
N ARG A 137 18.70 -4.67 12.54
CA ARG A 137 19.17 -3.42 13.15
C ARG A 137 19.52 -3.55 14.64
N ALA A 138 19.28 -4.73 15.25
CA ALA A 138 19.63 -5.05 16.64
C ALA A 138 21.00 -5.73 16.72
#